data_AF-A0A0K8QXH5-F1
#
_entry.id   AF-A0A0K8QXH5-F1
#
_cell.length_a   1.000
_cell.length_b   1.000
_cell.length_c   1.000
_cell.angle_alpha   90.00
_cell.angle_beta   90.00
_cell.angle_gamma   90.00
#
_symmetry.space_group_name_H-M   'P 1'
#
loop_
_entity.id
_entity.type
_entity.pdbx_description
1 polymer ?
#
loop_
_entity_poly.entity_id
_entity_poly.type
_entity_poly.pdbx_seq_one_letter_code
_entity_poly.pdbx_strand_id
1 'polypeptide(L)'
;MNPKELICPVSNERVNERIVRCTALFIIILAVTGLYFQSELILLLMATDFFIRAFTSLKTSPVSFVSQNVIEMLGLDRKPIDKAPKIFAARLGFLMSFLLVVLVASGSMIAAYVIGGILTLFATLELVIGFCAGCFIYSYVVLPLTNGEKN
;
A
#
# COMPACT_ATOMS: atom_id res chain seq x y z
N MET A 1 -24.72 -0.44 2.83
CA MET A 1 -23.60 -0.01 3.70
C MET A 1 -24.18 0.31 5.07
N ASN A 2 -23.75 -0.39 6.12
CA ASN A 2 -24.38 -0.30 7.45
C ASN A 2 -23.72 0.83 8.26
N PRO A 3 -24.47 1.86 8.72
CA PRO A 3 -23.89 3.03 9.38
C PRO A 3 -23.19 2.73 10.72
N LYS A 4 -23.38 1.53 11.30
CA LYS A 4 -22.67 1.10 12.51
C LYS A 4 -21.20 0.72 12.30
N GLU A 5 -20.75 0.53 11.06
CA GLU A 5 -19.33 0.23 10.78
C GLU A 5 -18.44 1.48 10.69
N LEU A 6 -19.01 2.69 10.63
CA LEU A 6 -18.24 3.94 10.55
C LEU A 6 -17.61 4.39 11.88
N ILE A 7 -18.02 3.82 13.02
CA ILE A 7 -17.75 4.36 14.36
C ILE A 7 -16.79 3.46 15.18
N CYS A 8 -16.43 2.28 14.67
CA CYS A 8 -15.45 1.40 15.32
C CYS A 8 -14.04 1.68 14.75
N PRO A 9 -13.07 2.10 15.58
CA PRO A 9 -11.70 2.38 15.13
C PRO A 9 -10.93 1.12 14.68
N VAL A 10 -11.50 -0.06 14.91
CA VAL A 10 -11.04 -1.36 14.43
C VAL A 10 -12.00 -1.85 13.35
N SER A 11 -11.60 -1.72 12.10
CA SER A 11 -12.29 -2.34 10.96
C SER A 11 -12.27 -3.87 11.13
N ASN A 12 -13.44 -4.51 11.24
CA ASN A 12 -13.56 -5.97 11.39
C ASN A 12 -13.13 -6.74 10.12
N GLU A 13 -12.91 -6.03 9.00
CA GLU A 13 -12.29 -6.60 7.83
C GLU A 13 -10.79 -6.81 8.04
N ARG A 14 -10.33 -8.05 7.85
CA ARG A 14 -8.92 -8.43 7.97
C ARG A 14 -8.33 -8.84 6.62
N VAL A 15 -7.05 -8.55 6.42
CA VAL A 15 -6.26 -8.94 5.24
C VAL A 15 -5.21 -9.95 5.67
N ASN A 16 -4.80 -10.87 4.80
CA ASN A 16 -3.73 -11.82 5.12
C ASN A 16 -2.36 -11.12 5.04
N GLU A 17 -1.56 -11.20 6.09
CA GLU A 17 -0.20 -10.67 6.13
C GLU A 17 0.65 -11.17 4.95
N ARG A 18 0.50 -12.44 4.58
CA ARG A 18 1.31 -13.03 3.50
C ARG A 18 0.94 -12.49 2.12
N ILE A 19 -0.35 -12.19 1.89
CA ILE A 19 -0.81 -11.50 0.68
C ILE A 19 -0.19 -10.10 0.61
N VAL A 20 -0.09 -9.40 1.74
CA VAL A 20 0.52 -8.07 1.81
C VAL A 20 2.02 -8.13 1.51
N ARG A 21 2.74 -9.13 2.02
CA ARG A 21 4.16 -9.34 1.69
C ARG A 21 4.36 -9.64 0.20
N CYS A 22 3.56 -10.52 -0.39
CA CYS A 22 3.60 -10.76 -1.84
C CYS A 22 3.29 -9.50 -2.65
N THR A 23 2.30 -8.72 -2.22
CA THR A 23 1.97 -7.44 -2.86
C THR A 23 3.14 -6.46 -2.77
N ALA A 24 3.85 -6.41 -1.64
CA ALA A 24 5.03 -5.57 -1.47
C ALA A 24 6.17 -5.98 -2.43
N LEU A 25 6.40 -7.27 -2.65
CA LEU A 25 7.34 -7.77 -3.68
C LEU A 25 7.01 -7.22 -5.06
N PHE A 26 5.75 -7.33 -5.51
CA PHE A 26 5.34 -6.84 -6.82
C PHE A 26 5.54 -5.33 -6.96
N ILE A 27 5.25 -4.57 -5.90
CA ILE A 27 5.47 -3.11 -5.92
C ILE A 27 6.95 -2.76 -6.00
N ILE A 28 7.83 -3.48 -5.30
CA ILE A 28 9.29 -3.30 -5.43
C ILE A 28 9.73 -3.53 -6.87
N ILE A 29 9.28 -4.63 -7.49
CA ILE A 29 9.64 -4.97 -8.87
C ILE A 29 9.15 -3.88 -9.84
N LEU A 30 7.90 -3.43 -9.70
CA LEU A 30 7.33 -2.36 -10.52
C LEU A 30 8.06 -1.03 -10.33
N ALA A 31 8.39 -0.65 -9.09
CA ALA A 31 9.10 0.59 -8.80
C ALA A 31 10.52 0.58 -9.39
N VAL A 32 11.28 -0.49 -9.17
CA VAL A 32 12.65 -0.62 -9.71
C VAL A 32 12.64 -0.65 -11.24
N THR A 33 11.76 -1.44 -11.84
CA THR A 33 11.65 -1.54 -13.30
C THR A 33 11.17 -0.21 -13.91
N GLY A 34 10.19 0.44 -13.30
CA GLY A 34 9.67 1.73 -13.76
C GLY A 34 10.72 2.84 -13.72
N LEU A 35 11.55 2.88 -12.66
CA LEU A 35 12.65 3.83 -12.54
C LEU A 35 13.83 3.52 -13.47
N TYR A 36 14.12 2.23 -13.70
CA TYR A 36 15.21 1.80 -14.57
C TYR A 36 14.91 2.11 -16.04
N PHE A 37 13.71 1.76 -16.51
CA PHE A 37 13.26 2.06 -17.87
C PHE A 37 12.74 3.49 -18.05
N GLN A 38 12.59 4.24 -16.95
CA GLN A 38 11.98 5.58 -16.94
C GLN A 38 10.63 5.63 -17.65
N SER A 39 9.90 4.52 -17.58
CA SER A 39 8.64 4.35 -18.30
C SER A 39 7.50 4.91 -17.46
N GLU A 40 6.92 6.02 -17.94
CA GLU A 40 5.74 6.61 -17.33
C GLU A 40 4.58 5.61 -17.24
N LEU A 41 4.43 4.72 -18.22
CA LEU A 41 3.38 3.70 -18.24
C LEU A 41 3.48 2.72 -17.05
N ILE A 42 4.69 2.26 -16.71
CA ILE A 42 4.89 1.34 -15.58
C ILE A 42 4.59 2.06 -14.26
N LEU A 43 5.05 3.31 -14.14
CA LEU A 43 4.79 4.12 -12.95
C LEU A 43 3.31 4.48 -12.81
N LEU A 44 2.62 4.73 -13.92
CA LEU A 44 1.17 4.96 -13.96
C LEU A 44 0.39 3.72 -13.56
N LEU A 45 0.82 2.53 -14.01
CA LEU A 45 0.24 1.25 -13.59
C LEU A 45 0.39 1.05 -12.08
N MET A 46 1.60 1.30 -11.55
CA MET A 46 1.86 1.25 -10.10
C MET A 46 0.98 2.25 -9.33
N ALA A 47 0.87 3.49 -9.81
CA ALA A 47 0.04 4.52 -9.20
C ALA A 47 -1.45 4.16 -9.24
N THR A 48 -1.92 3.59 -10.34
CA THR A 48 -3.31 3.12 -10.49
C THR A 48 -3.62 1.99 -9.52
N ASP A 49 -2.69 1.05 -9.31
CA ASP A 49 -2.87 -0.01 -8.33
C ASP A 49 -2.91 0.53 -6.89
N PHE A 50 -2.11 1.55 -6.55
CA PHE A 50 -2.24 2.26 -5.27
C PHE A 50 -3.57 3.03 -5.17
N PHE A 51 -4.03 3.66 -6.24
CA PHE A 51 -5.33 4.35 -6.29
C PHE A 51 -6.48 3.38 -6.01
N ILE A 52 -6.49 2.22 -6.67
CA ILE A 52 -7.50 1.18 -6.43
C ILE A 52 -7.47 0.73 -4.97
N ARG A 53 -6.29 0.50 -4.38
CA ARG A 53 -6.17 0.11 -2.94
C ARG A 53 -6.55 1.23 -1.96
N ALA A 54 -6.41 2.49 -2.37
CA ALA A 54 -6.69 3.67 -1.56
C ALA A 54 -8.19 4.02 -1.51
N PHE A 55 -8.90 3.83 -2.63
CA PHE A 55 -10.31 4.24 -2.80
C PHE A 55 -11.28 3.06 -2.92
N THR A 56 -10.81 1.88 -3.31
CA THR A 56 -11.61 0.65 -3.41
C THR A 56 -11.22 -0.34 -2.30
N SER A 57 -11.96 -1.44 -2.18
CA SER A 57 -11.63 -2.54 -1.27
C SER A 57 -10.28 -3.18 -1.65
N LEU A 58 -9.36 -3.34 -0.69
CA LEU A 58 -8.05 -4.00 -0.90
C LEU A 58 -8.15 -5.38 -1.61
N LYS A 59 -9.29 -6.07 -1.49
CA LYS A 59 -9.52 -7.38 -2.13
C LYS A 59 -9.57 -7.33 -3.66
N THR A 60 -9.82 -6.16 -4.25
CA THR A 60 -10.08 -6.00 -5.70
C THR A 60 -8.92 -5.38 -6.48
N SER A 61 -7.75 -5.13 -5.86
CA SER A 61 -6.59 -4.68 -6.63
C SER A 61 -6.05 -5.84 -7.49
N PRO A 62 -5.63 -5.58 -8.75
CA PRO A 62 -5.05 -6.60 -9.62
C PRO A 62 -3.89 -7.35 -8.94
N VAL A 63 -3.02 -6.62 -8.24
CA VAL A 63 -1.86 -7.20 -7.54
C VAL A 63 -2.30 -8.01 -6.32
N SER A 64 -3.31 -7.54 -5.59
CA SER A 64 -3.87 -8.27 -4.45
C SER A 64 -4.64 -9.53 -4.86
N PHE A 65 -5.23 -9.53 -6.06
CA PHE A 65 -5.89 -10.71 -6.64
C PHE A 65 -4.85 -11.75 -7.08
N VAL A 66 -3.79 -11.33 -7.77
CA VAL A 66 -2.67 -12.24 -8.14
C VAL A 66 -2.03 -12.82 -6.87
N SER A 67 -1.78 -11.99 -5.86
CA SER A 67 -1.22 -12.43 -4.59
C SER A 67 -2.15 -13.41 -3.86
N GLN A 68 -3.47 -13.21 -3.91
CA GLN A 68 -4.45 -14.16 -3.35
C GLN A 68 -4.36 -15.53 -4.03
N ASN A 69 -4.36 -15.56 -5.36
CA ASN A 69 -4.28 -16.79 -6.14
C ASN A 69 -2.97 -17.55 -5.84
N VAL A 70 -1.84 -16.84 -5.77
CA VAL A 70 -0.53 -17.45 -5.44
C VAL A 70 -0.54 -18.07 -4.04
N ILE A 71 -1.12 -17.39 -3.05
CA ILE A 71 -1.15 -17.86 -1.66
C ILE A 71 -2.11 -19.04 -1.49
N GLU A 72 -3.24 -18.99 -2.18
CA GLU A 72 -4.25 -20.06 -2.19
C GLU A 72 -3.70 -21.34 -2.84
N MET A 73 -2.94 -21.20 -3.93
CA MET A 73 -2.21 -22.33 -4.53
C MET A 73 -1.13 -22.91 -3.61
N LEU A 74 -0.53 -22.08 -2.76
CA LEU A 74 0.59 -22.48 -1.92
C LEU A 74 0.12 -23.00 -0.54
N GLY A 75 -1.19 -22.93 -0.23
CA GLY A 75 -1.82 -23.55 0.94
C GLY A 75 -1.43 -22.94 2.30
N LEU A 76 -0.99 -21.68 2.34
CA LEU A 76 -0.44 -21.09 3.57
C LEU A 76 -1.50 -20.52 4.50
N ASP A 77 -1.25 -20.73 5.80
CA ASP A 77 -2.11 -20.28 6.89
C ASP A 77 -2.41 -18.78 6.85
N ARG A 78 -3.66 -18.44 7.16
CA ARG A 78 -4.15 -17.06 7.15
C ARG A 78 -3.77 -16.39 8.47
N LYS A 79 -2.76 -15.52 8.45
CA LYS A 79 -2.49 -14.59 9.56
C LYS A 79 -3.21 -13.27 9.30
N PRO A 80 -4.31 -12.98 10.02
CA PRO A 80 -5.16 -11.85 9.68
C PRO A 80 -4.66 -10.56 10.35
N ILE A 81 -4.57 -9.48 9.59
CA ILE A 81 -4.16 -8.14 10.02
C ILE A 81 -5.24 -7.09 9.69
N ASP A 82 -5.29 -5.99 10.42
CA ASP A 82 -6.33 -4.97 10.25
C ASP A 82 -6.25 -4.24 8.90
N LYS A 83 -7.40 -4.09 8.24
CA LYS A 83 -7.50 -3.44 6.92
C LYS A 83 -7.42 -1.91 6.96
N ALA A 84 -7.96 -1.28 8.01
CA ALA A 84 -8.00 0.19 8.13
C ALA A 84 -6.63 0.88 8.00
N PRO A 85 -5.58 0.51 8.77
CA PRO A 85 -4.27 1.13 8.64
C PRO A 85 -3.62 0.89 7.27
N LYS A 86 -3.99 -0.20 6.57
CA LYS A 86 -3.50 -0.52 5.23
C LYS A 86 -4.09 0.36 4.14
N ILE A 87 -5.36 0.75 4.27
CA ILE A 87 -5.99 1.74 3.35
C ILE A 87 -5.27 3.09 3.47
N PHE A 88 -4.94 3.51 4.70
CA PHE A 88 -4.17 4.73 4.92
C PHE A 88 -2.77 4.65 4.28
N ALA A 89 -2.05 3.55 4.49
CA ALA A 89 -0.77 3.32 3.83
C ALA A 89 -0.88 3.34 2.29
N ALA A 90 -1.95 2.79 1.72
CA ALA A 90 -2.19 2.82 0.28
C ALA A 90 -2.44 4.24 -0.25
N ARG A 91 -3.15 5.09 0.51
CA ARG A 91 -3.34 6.52 0.15
C ARG A 91 -2.02 7.28 0.13
N LEU A 92 -1.16 7.06 1.12
CA LEU A 92 0.16 7.68 1.16
C LEU A 92 1.04 7.17 0.00
N GLY A 93 1.00 5.86 -0.27
CA GLY A 93 1.67 5.26 -1.43
C GLY A 93 1.17 5.84 -2.76
N PHE A 94 -0.14 6.06 -2.90
CA PHE A 94 -0.73 6.71 -4.06
C PHE A 94 -0.17 8.12 -4.26
N LEU A 95 -0.17 8.94 -3.21
CA LEU A 95 0.33 10.31 -3.28
C LEU A 95 1.81 10.35 -3.72
N MET A 96 2.64 9.48 -3.15
CA MET A 96 4.05 9.38 -3.51
C MET A 96 4.25 8.86 -4.94
N SER A 97 3.48 7.85 -5.36
CA SER A 97 3.54 7.32 -6.73
C SER A 97 3.05 8.31 -7.78
N PHE A 98 2.03 9.09 -7.47
CA PHE A 98 1.53 10.16 -8.33
C PHE A 98 2.57 11.26 -8.48
N LEU A 99 3.16 11.70 -7.36
CA LEU A 99 4.26 12.65 -7.37
C LEU A 99 5.45 12.11 -8.18
N LEU A 100 5.76 10.82 -8.06
CA LEU A 100 6.81 10.17 -8.83
C LEU A 100 6.56 10.25 -10.35
N VAL A 101 5.33 9.99 -10.80
CA VAL A 101 4.95 10.13 -12.23
C VAL A 101 5.15 11.57 -12.69
N VAL A 102 4.71 12.57 -11.91
CA VAL A 102 4.87 13.99 -12.24
C VAL A 102 6.35 14.40 -12.30
N LEU A 103 7.19 13.89 -11.39
CA LEU A 103 8.63 14.16 -11.38
C LEU A 103 9.36 13.56 -12.59
N VAL A 104 8.96 12.35 -13.01
CA VAL A 104 9.51 11.74 -14.22
C VAL A 104 9.07 12.51 -15.46
N ALA A 105 7.78 12.89 -15.56
CA ALA A 105 7.25 13.67 -16.67
C ALA A 105 7.85 15.09 -16.78
N SER A 106 8.21 15.69 -15.64
CA SER A 106 8.93 16.98 -15.59
C SER A 106 10.45 16.85 -15.82
N GLY A 107 10.98 15.63 -15.97
CA GLY A 107 12.39 15.36 -16.23
C GLY A 107 13.30 15.44 -14.99
N SER A 108 12.76 15.61 -13.79
CA SER A 108 13.56 15.68 -12.55
C SER A 108 13.87 14.29 -12.00
N MET A 109 14.83 13.61 -12.63
CA MET A 109 15.20 12.23 -12.28
C MET A 109 15.78 12.09 -10.87
N ILE A 110 16.55 13.08 -10.39
CA ILE A 110 17.17 13.02 -9.05
C ILE A 110 16.07 12.92 -7.98
N ALA A 111 15.06 13.79 -8.06
CA ALA A 111 13.95 13.78 -7.11
C ALA A 111 13.13 12.49 -7.25
N ALA A 112 12.95 11.97 -8.48
CA ALA A 112 12.26 10.71 -8.71
C ALA A 112 13.00 9.52 -8.06
N TYR A 113 14.33 9.45 -8.17
CA TYR A 113 15.12 8.41 -7.50
C TYR A 113 15.04 8.50 -5.97
N VAL A 114 15.01 9.71 -5.40
CA VAL A 114 14.85 9.88 -3.94
C VAL A 114 13.49 9.35 -3.47
N ILE A 115 12.40 9.78 -4.09
CA ILE A 115 11.05 9.36 -3.69
C ILE A 115 10.84 7.86 -3.96
N GLY A 116 11.24 7.39 -5.14
CA GLY A 116 11.17 5.99 -5.52
C GLY A 116 12.03 5.09 -4.63
N GLY A 117 13.20 5.55 -4.21
CA GLY A 117 14.07 4.87 -3.25
C GLY A 117 13.42 4.74 -1.87
N ILE A 118 12.82 5.81 -1.34
CA ILE A 118 12.09 5.80 -0.06
C ILE A 118 10.92 4.81 -0.13
N LEU A 119 10.12 4.87 -1.21
CA LEU A 119 9.01 3.94 -1.44
C LEU A 119 9.48 2.48 -1.45
N THR A 120 10.55 2.20 -2.20
CA THR A 120 11.12 0.86 -2.32
C THR A 120 11.67 0.35 -0.99
N LEU A 121 12.30 1.22 -0.21
CA LEU A 121 12.82 0.89 1.12
C LEU A 121 11.70 0.51 2.09
N PHE A 122 10.62 1.29 2.14
CA PHE A 122 9.45 0.96 2.97
C PHE A 122 8.73 -0.31 2.50
N ALA A 123 8.62 -0.53 1.19
CA ALA A 123 8.06 -1.78 0.67
C ALA A 123 8.95 -2.99 1.02
N THR A 124 10.27 -2.83 1.04
CA THR A 124 11.21 -3.89 1.42
C THR A 124 11.11 -4.22 2.92
N LEU A 125 10.96 -3.21 3.78
CA LEU A 125 10.72 -3.41 5.21
C LEU A 125 9.41 -4.17 5.49
N GLU A 126 8.36 -3.82 4.76
CA GLU A 126 7.05 -4.50 4.80
C GLU A 126 7.19 -5.98 4.37
N LEU A 127 7.98 -6.25 3.34
CA LEU A 127 8.21 -7.61 2.84
C LEU A 127 9.01 -8.47 3.85
N VAL A 128 10.16 -7.97 4.30
CA VAL A 128 11.13 -8.75 5.09
C VAL A 128 10.67 -8.86 6.54
N ILE A 129 10.33 -7.72 7.15
CA ILE A 129 10.07 -7.60 8.59
C ILE A 129 8.56 -7.61 8.88
N GLY A 130 7.72 -7.25 7.90
CA GLY A 130 6.29 -7.01 8.14
C GLY A 130 6.02 -5.63 8.73
N PHE A 131 7.01 -4.72 8.69
CA PHE A 131 6.86 -3.36 9.22
C PHE A 131 6.38 -2.39 8.16
N CYS A 132 5.23 -1.75 8.43
CA CYS A 132 4.63 -0.75 7.56
C CYS A 132 4.65 0.62 8.23
N ALA A 133 5.49 1.53 7.73
CA ALA A 133 5.58 2.91 8.25
C ALA A 133 4.22 3.62 8.25
N GLY A 134 3.41 3.43 7.20
CA GLY A 134 2.06 4.01 7.13
C GLY A 134 1.11 3.47 8.19
N CYS A 135 1.21 2.18 8.54
CA CYS A 135 0.41 1.59 9.61
C CYS A 135 0.84 2.13 10.99
N PHE A 136 2.15 2.31 11.19
CA PHE A 136 2.69 2.89 12.44
C PHE A 136 2.19 4.33 12.65
N ILE A 137 2.26 5.16 11.62
CA ILE A 137 1.74 6.55 11.65
C ILE A 137 0.24 6.56 11.94
N TYR A 138 -0.53 5.67 11.29
CA TYR A 138 -1.98 5.57 11.56
C TYR A 138 -2.27 5.22 13.03
N SER A 139 -1.55 4.25 13.59
CA SER A 139 -1.74 3.82 14.96
C SER A 139 -1.36 4.88 16.00
N TYR A 140 -0.36 5.72 15.70
CA TYR A 140 0.15 6.72 16.65
C TYR A 140 -0.51 8.10 16.50
N VAL A 141 -1.00 8.45 15.31
CA VAL A 141 -1.53 9.79 15.02
C VAL A 141 -3.03 9.75 14.78
N VAL A 142 -3.50 8.91 13.86
CA VAL A 142 -4.92 8.94 13.43
C VAL A 142 -5.83 8.27 14.47
N LEU A 143 -5.40 7.14 15.02
CA LEU A 143 -6.16 6.39 16.03
C LEU A 143 -6.46 7.21 17.30
N PRO A 144 -5.47 7.87 17.95
CA PRO A 144 -5.75 8.65 19.16
C PRO A 144 -6.61 9.90 18.91
N LEU A 145 -6.46 10.57 17.77
CA LEU A 145 -7.31 11.73 17.43
C LEU A 145 -8.78 11.31 17.24
N THR A 146 -9.03 10.12 16.71
CA THR A 146 -10.39 9.59 16.53
C THR A 146 -10.99 9.09 17.84
N ASN A 147 -10.17 8.61 18.78
CA ASN A 147 -10.63 8.18 20.11
C ASN A 147 -10.84 9.38 21.07
N GLY A 148 -10.16 10.50 20.84
CA GLY A 148 -10.29 11.73 21.63
C GLY A 148 -11.63 12.45 21.46
N GLU A 149 -12.34 12.26 20.35
CA GLU A 149 -13.69 12.83 20.13
C GLU A 149 -14.82 12.07 20.84
N LYS A 150 -14.52 10.99 21.57
CA LYS A 150 -15.51 10.20 22.32
C LYS A 150 -15.48 10.40 23.84
N ASN A 151 -14.75 11.41 24.35
CA ASN A 151 -14.70 11.73 25.78
C ASN A 151 -15.31 13.10 26.06
#